data_AF-A0A2N5S474-F1
#
_entry.id   AF-A0A2N5S474-F1
#
_cell.length_a   1.000
_cell.length_b   1.000
_cell.length_c   1.000
_cell.angle_alpha   90.00
_cell.angle_beta   90.00
_cell.angle_gamma   90.00
#
_symmetry.space_group_name_H-M   'P 1'
#
loop_
_entity.id
_entity.type
_entity.pdbx_description
1 polymer ?
#
loop_
_entity_poly.entity_id
_entity_poly.type
_entity_poly.pdbx_seq_one_letter_code
_entity_poly.pdbx_strand_id
1 'polypeptide(L)'
;MISASPIPKHDRLERRYNGMATWFYPKVGACGDTNSKADHIVAMNHAQYGTGELCHKSVVIVNVDSGKSVVATIEDECPECDYGSLDLSPAVFQELGELKTGILPITWDWA
;
A
#
# COMPACT_ATOMS: atom_id res chain seq x y z
N MET A 1 14.78 45.54 4.72
CA MET A 1 14.02 44.55 3.92
C MET A 1 14.44 43.17 4.37
N ILE A 2 13.76 42.61 5.37
CA ILE A 2 14.08 41.27 5.87
C ILE A 2 13.23 40.32 5.03
N SER A 3 13.88 39.70 4.05
CA SER A 3 13.28 38.68 3.21
C SER A 3 13.03 37.45 4.09
N ALA A 4 11.77 37.16 4.39
CA ALA A 4 11.39 35.90 5.02
C ALA A 4 11.44 34.81 3.95
N SER A 5 12.52 34.03 3.95
CA SER A 5 12.56 32.77 3.22
C SER A 5 11.52 31.81 3.82
N PRO A 6 10.74 31.07 3.02
CA PRO A 6 9.84 30.07 3.54
C PRO A 6 10.63 29.00 4.28
N ILE A 7 10.23 28.72 5.52
CA ILE A 7 10.70 27.55 6.27
C ILE A 7 10.31 26.32 5.44
N PRO A 8 11.24 25.39 5.13
CA PRO A 8 10.88 24.14 4.48
C PRO A 8 9.86 23.44 5.39
N LYS A 9 8.62 23.32 4.90
CA LYS A 9 7.63 22.45 5.55
C LYS A 9 8.30 21.09 5.64
N HIS A 10 8.40 20.56 6.85
CA HIS A 10 8.97 19.25 7.13
C HIS A 10 8.58 18.27 6.03
N ASP A 11 9.54 17.97 5.14
CA ASP A 11 9.46 16.79 4.31
C ASP A 11 9.36 15.64 5.29
N ARG A 12 8.17 15.02 5.29
CA ARG A 12 7.90 13.73 5.92
C ARG A 12 8.86 12.74 5.22
N LEU A 13 10.12 12.71 5.64
CA LEU A 13 11.08 11.66 5.33
C LEU A 13 10.69 10.39 6.11
N GLU A 14 9.40 10.06 6.14
CA GLU A 14 8.99 8.72 6.48
C GLU A 14 9.57 7.80 5.39
N ARG A 15 9.91 6.58 5.78
CA ARG A 15 10.51 5.62 4.85
C ARG A 15 9.50 5.31 3.76
N ARG A 16 9.63 5.98 2.62
CA ARG A 16 8.89 5.64 1.41
C ARG A 16 9.40 4.31 0.85
N TYR A 17 8.48 3.37 0.71
CA TYR A 17 8.74 2.09 0.07
C TYR A 17 8.40 2.18 -1.42
N ASN A 18 9.09 1.36 -2.21
CA ASN A 18 8.90 1.25 -3.66
C ASN A 18 8.71 -0.24 -3.96
N GLY A 19 7.82 -0.56 -4.88
CA GLY A 19 7.57 -1.95 -5.24
C GLY A 19 6.53 -2.07 -6.34
N MET A 20 5.99 -3.26 -6.46
CA MET A 20 4.90 -3.58 -7.38
C MET A 20 3.61 -3.83 -6.60
N ALA A 21 2.49 -3.45 -7.19
CA ALA A 21 1.17 -3.86 -6.76
C ALA A 21 0.62 -4.91 -7.72
N THR A 22 0.18 -6.05 -7.19
CA THR A 22 -0.72 -6.99 -7.88
C THR A 22 -2.10 -6.94 -7.20
N TRP A 23 -3.00 -7.87 -7.54
CA TRP A 23 -4.26 -8.00 -6.82
C TRP A 23 -4.69 -9.45 -6.62
N PHE A 24 -5.48 -9.68 -5.57
CA PHE A 24 -6.07 -10.98 -5.21
C PHE A 24 -7.57 -10.88 -4.87
N TYR A 25 -8.21 -12.02 -4.62
CA TYR A 25 -9.56 -12.07 -4.06
C TYR A 25 -9.48 -12.43 -2.57
N PRO A 26 -9.79 -11.49 -1.65
CA PRO A 26 -9.66 -11.71 -0.22
C PRO A 26 -10.59 -12.80 0.34
N LYS A 27 -10.13 -13.39 1.44
CA LYS A 27 -10.87 -14.32 2.31
C LYS A 27 -10.54 -13.99 3.77
N VAL A 28 -10.32 -15.01 4.62
CA VAL A 28 -9.71 -14.81 5.94
C VAL A 28 -8.24 -14.50 5.73
N GLY A 29 -7.81 -13.29 6.09
CA GLY A 29 -6.41 -12.86 5.98
C GLY A 29 -5.57 -13.33 7.15
N ALA A 30 -4.25 -13.19 7.03
CA ALA A 30 -3.28 -13.52 8.07
C ALA A 30 -3.49 -12.74 9.38
N CYS A 31 -4.13 -11.56 9.33
CA CYS A 31 -4.53 -10.81 10.52
C CYS A 31 -5.75 -11.38 11.27
N GLY A 32 -6.41 -12.41 10.71
CA GLY A 32 -7.52 -13.14 11.31
C GLY A 32 -8.92 -12.65 10.88
N ASP A 33 -9.00 -11.50 10.20
CA ASP A 33 -10.25 -10.93 9.75
C ASP A 33 -10.71 -11.50 8.40
N THR A 34 -12.03 -11.58 8.23
CA THR A 34 -12.63 -11.97 6.95
C THR A 34 -12.85 -10.73 6.10
N ASN A 35 -12.18 -10.69 4.96
CA ASN A 35 -12.23 -9.59 4.00
C ASN A 35 -12.85 -10.05 2.68
N SER A 36 -13.29 -9.08 1.90
CA SER A 36 -13.93 -9.25 0.60
C SER A 36 -13.26 -8.40 -0.47
N LYS A 37 -13.64 -8.63 -1.72
CA LYS A 37 -13.12 -7.85 -2.86
C LYS A 37 -13.42 -6.35 -2.82
N ALA A 38 -14.38 -5.94 -1.99
CA ALA A 38 -14.82 -4.55 -1.86
C ALA A 38 -14.08 -3.78 -0.76
N ASP A 39 -13.36 -4.49 0.13
CA ASP A 39 -12.70 -3.88 1.27
C ASP A 39 -11.37 -3.24 0.87
N HIS A 40 -11.02 -2.13 1.52
CA HIS A 40 -9.78 -1.40 1.23
C HIS A 40 -8.61 -2.01 1.98
N ILE A 41 -8.15 -3.17 1.52
CA ILE A 41 -7.15 -3.97 2.22
C ILE A 41 -6.00 -4.38 1.30
N VAL A 42 -4.85 -4.68 1.92
CA VAL A 42 -3.65 -5.21 1.25
C VAL A 42 -3.12 -6.43 1.98
N ALA A 43 -2.46 -7.30 1.22
CA ALA A 43 -1.52 -8.28 1.73
C ALA A 43 -0.10 -7.69 1.68
N MET A 44 0.57 -7.64 2.82
CA MET A 44 1.95 -7.14 2.95
C MET A 44 2.94 -8.27 2.64
N ASN A 45 4.05 -7.96 1.96
CA ASN A 45 5.11 -8.96 1.75
C ASN A 45 5.65 -9.54 3.07
N HIS A 46 6.08 -10.80 3.04
CA HIS A 46 6.56 -11.55 4.21
C HIS A 46 7.62 -10.80 5.04
N ALA A 47 8.63 -10.23 4.36
CA ALA A 47 9.76 -9.59 5.02
C ALA A 47 9.36 -8.36 5.85
N GLN A 48 8.33 -7.64 5.43
CA GLN A 48 7.78 -6.50 6.18
C GLN A 48 6.66 -6.93 7.14
N TYR A 49 5.84 -7.90 6.75
CA TYR A 49 4.76 -8.43 7.58
C TYR A 49 5.28 -9.00 8.91
N GLY A 50 6.42 -9.70 8.87
CA GLY A 50 7.08 -10.23 10.06
C GLY A 50 6.22 -11.26 10.77
N THR A 51 5.77 -10.97 11.99
CA THR A 51 4.86 -11.82 12.75
C THR A 51 3.46 -11.23 12.89
N GLY A 52 3.12 -10.24 12.04
CA GLY A 52 1.82 -9.58 12.03
C GLY A 52 1.75 -8.33 12.91
N GLU A 53 2.88 -7.78 13.34
CA GLU A 53 2.92 -6.54 14.15
C GLU A 53 2.37 -5.30 13.41
N LEU A 54 2.15 -5.43 12.10
CA LEU A 54 1.62 -4.39 11.22
C LEU A 54 0.15 -4.59 10.86
N CYS A 55 -0.52 -5.63 11.37
CA CYS A 55 -1.95 -5.82 11.18
C CYS A 55 -2.74 -4.58 11.61
N HIS A 56 -3.81 -4.28 10.86
CA HIS A 56 -4.72 -3.16 11.06
C HIS A 56 -4.08 -1.77 10.90
N LYS A 57 -2.81 -1.68 10.50
CA LYS A 57 -2.17 -0.41 10.12
C LYS A 57 -2.51 -0.05 8.68
N SER A 58 -2.61 1.24 8.41
CA SER A 58 -2.94 1.76 7.09
C SER A 58 -1.73 2.34 6.36
N VAL A 59 -1.73 2.17 5.05
CA VAL A 59 -0.73 2.70 4.12
C VAL A 59 -1.40 3.59 3.08
N VAL A 60 -0.69 4.62 2.64
CA VAL A 60 -1.05 5.42 1.46
C VAL A 60 -0.24 4.89 0.28
N ILE A 61 -0.94 4.39 -0.74
CA ILE A 61 -0.34 3.77 -1.91
C ILE A 61 -0.51 4.73 -3.07
N VAL A 62 0.55 4.91 -3.85
CA VAL A 62 0.59 5.81 -5.01
C VAL A 62 1.07 5.01 -6.23
N ASN A 63 0.27 4.99 -7.29
CA ASN A 63 0.70 4.48 -8.59
C ASN A 63 1.70 5.48 -9.21
N VAL A 64 2.90 5.00 -9.52
CA VAL A 64 4.00 5.82 -10.06
C VAL A 64 3.66 6.40 -11.43
N ASP A 65 2.99 5.64 -12.28
CA ASP A 65 2.71 6.04 -13.67
C ASP A 65 1.58 7.06 -13.77
N SER A 66 0.54 6.90 -12.94
CA SER A 66 -0.66 7.75 -13.01
C SER A 66 -0.73 8.84 -11.94
N GLY A 67 0.06 8.74 -10.87
CA GLY A 67 0.00 9.62 -9.71
C GLY A 67 -1.26 9.46 -8.85
N LYS A 68 -2.14 8.50 -9.17
CA LYS A 68 -3.31 8.20 -8.36
C LYS A 68 -2.90 7.59 -7.02
N SER A 69 -3.68 7.86 -5.98
CA SER A 69 -3.41 7.36 -4.63
C SER A 69 -4.65 6.84 -3.92
N VAL A 70 -4.47 5.84 -3.07
CA VAL A 70 -5.53 5.24 -2.24
C VAL A 70 -4.97 4.84 -0.87
N VAL A 71 -5.81 4.90 0.16
CA VAL A 71 -5.48 4.39 1.49
C VAL A 71 -6.08 3.00 1.66
N ALA A 72 -5.29 2.07 2.20
CA ALA A 72 -5.73 0.71 2.48
C ALA A 72 -5.09 0.18 3.77
N THR A 73 -5.73 -0.82 4.38
CA THR A 73 -5.32 -1.44 5.64
C THR A 73 -4.62 -2.77 5.41
N ILE A 74 -3.57 -3.04 6.17
CA ILE A 74 -2.88 -4.33 6.14
C ILE A 74 -3.74 -5.35 6.89
N GLU A 75 -4.27 -6.31 6.16
CA GLU A 75 -5.14 -7.38 6.70
C GLU A 75 -4.64 -8.79 6.37
N ASP A 76 -3.61 -8.89 5.52
CA ASP A 76 -3.11 -10.17 5.05
C ASP A 76 -1.59 -10.15 4.81
N GLU A 77 -1.04 -11.33 4.55
CA GLU A 77 0.35 -11.56 4.19
C GLU A 77 0.44 -12.12 2.77
N CYS A 78 1.42 -11.64 1.99
CA CYS A 78 1.79 -12.17 0.69
C CYS A 78 3.20 -12.79 0.76
N PRO A 79 3.33 -14.12 0.94
CA PRO A 79 4.61 -14.79 1.07
C PRO A 79 5.54 -14.65 -0.14
N GLU A 80 4.97 -14.58 -1.33
CA GLU A 80 5.68 -14.48 -2.60
C GLU A 80 6.01 -13.05 -3.05
N CYS A 81 5.47 -12.03 -2.37
CA CYS A 81 5.71 -10.64 -2.73
C CYS A 81 7.13 -10.20 -2.35
N ASP A 82 7.79 -9.48 -3.26
CA ASP A 82 9.09 -8.85 -2.97
C ASP A 82 8.97 -7.76 -1.90
N TYR A 83 10.09 -7.43 -1.26
CA TYR A 83 10.16 -6.32 -0.32
C TYR A 83 9.66 -5.01 -0.97
N GLY A 84 8.77 -4.31 -0.29
CA GLY A 84 8.13 -3.08 -0.78
C GLY A 84 6.93 -3.31 -1.69
N SER A 85 6.69 -4.54 -2.16
CA SER A 85 5.49 -4.88 -2.95
C SER A 85 4.30 -5.22 -2.05
N LEU A 86 3.10 -4.99 -2.59
CA LEU A 86 1.81 -5.21 -1.93
C LEU A 86 0.89 -5.99 -2.87
N ASP A 87 0.09 -6.92 -2.34
CA ASP A 87 -1.00 -7.53 -3.11
C ASP A 87 -2.32 -6.89 -2.69
N LEU A 88 -3.04 -6.26 -3.61
CA LEU A 88 -4.15 -5.39 -3.27
C LEU A 88 -5.49 -6.11 -3.40
N SER A 89 -6.49 -5.68 -2.64
CA SER A 89 -7.87 -6.04 -3.00
C SER A 89 -8.26 -5.42 -4.35
N PRO A 90 -9.28 -5.97 -5.05
CA PRO A 90 -9.71 -5.42 -6.32
C PRO A 90 -10.22 -3.98 -6.22
N ALA A 91 -10.89 -3.61 -5.13
CA ALA A 91 -11.33 -2.24 -4.89
C ALA A 91 -10.14 -1.26 -4.86
N VAL A 92 -9.09 -1.58 -4.10
CA VAL A 92 -7.88 -0.74 -3.98
C VAL A 92 -7.14 -0.65 -5.31
N PHE A 93 -6.94 -1.78 -6.01
CA PHE A 93 -6.25 -1.79 -7.28
C PHE A 93 -6.99 -0.96 -8.35
N GLN A 94 -8.33 -1.02 -8.36
CA GLN A 94 -9.16 -0.27 -9.32
C GLN A 94 -9.09 1.26 -9.14
N GLU A 95 -8.80 1.74 -7.93
CA GLU A 95 -8.55 3.17 -7.73
C GLU A 95 -7.21 3.61 -8.33
N LEU A 96 -6.22 2.71 -8.35
CA LEU A 96 -4.87 2.98 -8.87
C LEU A 96 -4.73 2.72 -10.37
N GLY A 97 -5.48 1.77 -10.94
CA GLY A 97 -5.35 1.34 -12.33
C GLY A 97 -6.43 0.33 -12.75
N GLU A 98 -6.30 -0.28 -13.92
CA GLU A 98 -7.26 -1.28 -14.40
C GLU A 98 -6.80 -2.69 -14.01
N LEU A 99 -7.69 -3.53 -13.46
CA LEU A 99 -7.36 -4.91 -13.05
C LEU A 99 -6.68 -5.73 -14.16
N LYS A 100 -7.05 -5.49 -15.42
CA LYS A 100 -6.48 -6.20 -16.59
C LYS A 100 -4.99 -5.91 -16.80
N THR A 101 -4.47 -4.80 -16.26
CA THR A 101 -3.03 -4.48 -16.28
C THR A 101 -2.25 -5.50 -15.44
N GLY A 102 -2.87 -6.07 -14.40
CA GLY A 102 -2.32 -7.14 -13.56
C GLY A 102 -1.29 -6.65 -12.54
N ILE A 103 -0.37 -5.79 -12.95
CA ILE A 103 0.71 -5.25 -12.12
C ILE A 103 0.85 -3.74 -12.30
N LEU A 104 1.04 -2.99 -11.21
CA LEU A 104 1.28 -1.55 -11.24
C LEU A 104 2.57 -1.21 -10.49
N PRO A 105 3.43 -0.31 -11.01
CA PRO A 105 4.51 0.24 -10.21
C PRO A 105 3.93 1.17 -9.14
N ILE A 106 4.32 0.94 -7.88
CA ILE A 106 3.82 1.74 -6.74
C ILE A 106 4.95 2.28 -5.87
N THR A 107 4.65 3.38 -5.20
CA THR A 107 5.30 3.78 -3.96
C THR A 107 4.28 3.84 -2.85
N TRP A 108 4.69 3.65 -1.61
CA TRP A 108 3.78 3.78 -0.48
C TRP A 108 4.51 4.20 0.80
N ASP A 109 3.73 4.71 1.73
CA ASP A 109 4.17 5.11 3.06
C ASP A 109 3.04 4.84 4.07
N TRP A 110 3.34 4.97 5.36
CA TRP A 110 2.34 4.93 6.41
C TRP A 110 1.37 6.11 6.30
N ALA A 111 0.07 5.86 6.52
CA ALA A 111 -0.95 6.91 6.58
C ALA A 111 -0.70 7.85 7.77
#